data_AF-A0A944YI44-F1
#
_entry.id   AF-A0A944YI44-F1
#
_cell.length_a   1.000
_cell.length_b   1.000
_cell.length_c   1.000
_cell.angle_alpha   90.00
_cell.angle_beta   90.00
_cell.angle_gamma   90.00
#
_symmetry.space_group_name_H-M   'P 1'
#
loop_
_entity.id
_entity.type
_entity.pdbx_description
1 polymer ?
#
loop_
_entity_poly.entity_id
_entity_poly.type
_entity_poly.pdbx_seq_one_letter_code
_entity_poly.pdbx_strand_id
1 'polypeptide(L)'
;EWCQDRNIKHFRESEDDVLHRFSEAANHFKADHVIRLTADNPLFDHELAGVLLEQHLARGAAYSSSKSEVESGYPHGIGSEIFSKSALNSIDGLKLDEYDREHVNEYILRNKGIFNTFYLKNRSINPNINFSIDTEQDMLNVSSMLNQFPNNFGSSDFWLNFGHEK
;
A
#
# COMPACT_ATOMS: atom_id res chain seq x y z
N GLU A 1 3.24 -20.79 7.85
CA GLU A 1 4.60 -21.36 7.81
C GLU A 1 5.65 -20.24 7.75
N TRP A 2 5.86 -19.55 6.61
CA TRP A 2 6.91 -18.51 6.49
C TRP A 2 6.99 -17.46 7.61
N CYS A 3 5.86 -16.86 8.03
CA CYS A 3 5.83 -15.86 9.11
C CYS A 3 6.18 -16.47 10.48
N GLN A 4 5.75 -17.69 10.74
CA GLN A 4 6.01 -18.40 12.01
C GLN A 4 7.51 -18.69 12.14
N ASP A 5 8.13 -19.18 11.05
CA ASP A 5 9.56 -19.50 11.01
C ASP A 5 10.46 -18.27 11.26
N ARG A 6 9.95 -17.07 10.94
CA ARG A 6 10.65 -15.79 11.12
C ARG A 6 10.23 -15.02 12.37
N ASN A 7 9.39 -15.61 13.22
CA ASN A 7 8.83 -14.96 14.40
C ASN A 7 8.15 -13.61 14.09
N ILE A 8 7.46 -13.55 12.94
CA ILE A 8 6.67 -12.39 12.52
C ILE A 8 5.22 -12.63 12.95
N LYS A 9 4.64 -11.63 13.64
CA LYS A 9 3.24 -11.62 14.02
C LYS A 9 2.37 -11.74 12.77
N HIS A 10 1.36 -12.59 12.81
CA HIS A 10 0.47 -12.85 11.68
C HIS A 10 -0.96 -12.99 12.17
N PHE A 11 -1.89 -12.65 11.28
CA PHE A 11 -3.32 -12.81 11.47
C PHE A 11 -3.86 -13.55 10.25
N ARG A 12 -4.83 -14.44 10.46
CA ARG A 12 -5.45 -15.22 9.39
C ARG A 12 -6.94 -15.15 9.57
N GLU A 13 -7.64 -14.93 8.47
CA GLU A 13 -9.08 -15.02 8.39
C GLU A 13 -9.49 -15.36 6.95
N SER A 14 -10.79 -15.34 6.65
CA SER A 14 -11.35 -15.67 5.34
C SER A 14 -10.55 -15.07 4.19
N GLU A 15 -10.33 -15.86 3.14
CA GLU A 15 -9.66 -15.41 1.92
C GLU A 15 -10.52 -14.45 1.11
N ASP A 16 -11.84 -14.70 1.09
CA ASP A 16 -12.81 -13.99 0.25
C ASP A 16 -13.28 -12.64 0.83
N ASP A 17 -12.87 -12.30 2.06
CA ASP A 17 -13.22 -11.02 2.70
C ASP A 17 -11.96 -10.28 3.17
N VAL A 18 -11.32 -9.61 2.22
CA VAL A 18 -10.11 -8.82 2.46
C VAL A 18 -10.41 -7.70 3.46
N LEU A 19 -11.49 -6.93 3.28
CA LEU A 19 -11.88 -5.86 4.19
C LEU A 19 -12.02 -6.35 5.63
N HIS A 20 -12.76 -7.43 5.86
CA HIS A 20 -12.96 -7.97 7.21
C HIS A 20 -11.63 -8.40 7.83
N ARG A 21 -10.75 -9.01 7.05
CA ARG A 21 -9.41 -9.41 7.51
C ARG A 21 -8.53 -8.21 7.88
N PHE A 22 -8.63 -7.09 7.18
CA PHE A 22 -7.95 -5.84 7.56
C PHE A 22 -8.51 -5.24 8.86
N SER A 23 -9.84 -5.18 8.98
CA SER A 23 -10.57 -4.72 10.16
C SER A 23 -10.19 -5.54 11.41
N GLU A 24 -10.29 -6.87 11.31
CA GLU A 24 -9.99 -7.77 12.42
C GLU A 24 -8.50 -7.86 12.73
N ALA A 25 -7.60 -7.75 11.75
CA ALA A 25 -6.17 -7.64 12.03
C ALA A 25 -5.85 -6.38 12.84
N ALA A 26 -6.46 -5.24 12.51
CA ALA A 26 -6.30 -4.00 13.27
C ALA A 26 -6.85 -4.14 14.71
N ASN A 27 -7.98 -4.85 14.87
CA ASN A 27 -8.55 -5.17 16.18
C ASN A 27 -7.63 -6.09 17.00
N HIS A 28 -7.17 -7.19 16.42
CA HIS A 28 -6.32 -8.20 17.04
C HIS A 28 -4.99 -7.61 17.52
N PHE A 29 -4.32 -6.82 16.69
CA PHE A 29 -3.04 -6.19 17.03
C PHE A 29 -3.17 -4.89 17.80
N LYS A 30 -4.40 -4.40 18.04
CA LYS A 30 -4.68 -3.10 18.66
C LYS A 30 -3.96 -1.95 17.93
N ALA A 31 -3.93 -2.02 16.60
CA ALA A 31 -3.32 -1.00 15.76
C ALA A 31 -4.34 0.10 15.45
N ASP A 32 -3.98 1.36 15.68
CA ASP A 32 -4.85 2.51 15.37
C ASP A 32 -4.85 2.86 13.88
N HIS A 33 -3.76 2.53 13.18
CA HIS A 33 -3.57 2.76 11.75
C HIS A 33 -2.98 1.51 11.08
N VAL A 34 -3.40 1.23 9.86
CA VAL A 34 -2.94 0.11 9.05
C VAL A 34 -2.30 0.63 7.77
N ILE A 35 -1.02 0.34 7.57
CA ILE A 35 -0.34 0.53 6.28
C ILE A 35 -0.54 -0.74 5.46
N ARG A 36 -1.21 -0.62 4.32
CA ARG A 36 -1.45 -1.72 3.39
C ARG A 36 -0.32 -1.78 2.36
N LEU A 37 0.32 -2.94 2.32
CA LEU A 37 1.26 -3.37 1.29
C LEU A 37 0.73 -4.68 0.68
N THR A 38 1.05 -4.94 -0.59
CA THR A 38 0.68 -6.16 -1.30
C THR A 38 1.95 -6.96 -1.62
N ALA A 39 1.85 -8.29 -1.57
CA ALA A 39 3.01 -9.18 -1.64
C ALA A 39 3.65 -9.25 -3.06
N ASP A 40 2.87 -8.88 -4.07
CA ASP A 40 3.28 -8.72 -5.47
C ASP A 40 4.08 -7.45 -5.74
N ASN A 41 4.25 -6.57 -4.74
CA ASN A 41 4.97 -5.31 -4.82
C ASN A 41 6.24 -5.35 -3.95
N PRO A 42 7.26 -6.15 -4.31
CA PRO A 42 8.44 -6.37 -3.46
C PRO A 42 9.36 -5.16 -3.34
N LEU A 43 9.12 -4.13 -4.16
CA LEU A 43 9.94 -2.93 -4.28
C LEU A 43 9.27 -1.71 -3.64
N PHE A 44 8.41 -1.93 -2.64
CA PHE A 44 7.77 -0.85 -1.91
C PHE A 44 8.79 0.16 -1.36
N ASP A 45 8.45 1.45 -1.40
CA ASP A 45 9.28 2.52 -0.84
C ASP A 45 8.89 2.76 0.63
N HIS A 46 9.77 2.38 1.55
CA HIS A 46 9.50 2.51 2.99
C HIS A 46 9.64 3.95 3.48
N GLU A 47 10.49 4.77 2.86
CA GLU A 47 10.63 6.19 3.17
C GLU A 47 9.38 6.95 2.72
N LEU A 48 8.87 6.64 1.53
CA LEU A 48 7.60 7.17 1.03
C LEU A 48 6.44 6.79 1.94
N ALA A 49 6.38 5.54 2.40
CA ALA A 49 5.37 5.10 3.37
C ALA A 49 5.48 5.87 4.71
N GLY A 50 6.72 6.16 5.16
CA GLY A 50 6.98 7.00 6.32
C GLY A 50 6.43 8.43 6.17
N VAL A 51 6.73 9.09 5.05
CA VAL A 51 6.20 10.44 4.74
C VAL A 51 4.68 10.41 4.65
N LEU A 52 4.09 9.38 4.03
CA LEU A 52 2.65 9.22 3.94
C LEU A 52 2.01 9.08 5.32
N LEU A 53 2.64 8.33 6.23
CA LEU A 53 2.18 8.14 7.62
C LEU A 53 2.22 9.46 8.40
N GLU A 54 3.31 10.23 8.31
CA GLU A 54 3.39 11.53 8.97
C GLU A 54 2.27 12.47 8.53
N GLN A 55 2.01 12.56 7.22
CA GLN A 55 0.95 13.40 6.69
C GLN A 55 -0.45 12.88 7.06
N HIS A 56 -0.64 11.56 7.09
CA HIS A 56 -1.88 10.90 7.53
C HIS A 56 -2.21 11.28 8.98
N LEU A 57 -1.24 11.15 9.88
CA LEU A 57 -1.40 11.46 11.30
C LEU A 57 -1.64 12.96 11.51
N ALA A 58 -0.83 13.83 10.87
CA ALA A 58 -0.96 15.28 11.02
C ALA A 58 -2.33 15.81 10.57
N ARG A 59 -3.01 15.11 9.66
CA ARG A 59 -4.33 15.49 9.14
C ARG A 59 -5.49 14.82 9.86
N GLY A 60 -5.24 13.82 10.71
CA GLY A 60 -6.29 12.92 11.19
C GLY A 60 -7.07 12.31 10.02
N ALA A 61 -6.36 11.87 8.97
CA ALA A 61 -6.99 11.29 7.80
C ALA A 61 -7.58 9.92 8.14
N ALA A 62 -8.73 9.60 7.55
CA ALA A 62 -9.31 8.26 7.58
C ALA A 62 -8.61 7.33 6.58
N TYR A 63 -8.15 7.89 5.46
CA TYR A 63 -7.46 7.18 4.41
C TYR A 63 -6.42 8.06 3.74
N SER A 64 -5.23 7.53 3.50
CA SER A 64 -4.18 8.19 2.73
C SER A 64 -3.60 7.24 1.69
N SER A 65 -3.19 7.76 0.53
CA SER A 65 -2.54 6.94 -0.49
C SER A 65 -1.42 7.68 -1.23
N SER A 66 -0.35 6.96 -1.54
CA SER A 66 0.69 7.36 -2.49
C SER A 66 0.72 6.48 -3.74
N LYS A 67 -0.21 5.52 -3.88
CA LYS A 67 -0.21 4.60 -5.03
C LYS A 67 -0.61 5.29 -6.33
N SER A 68 -0.26 4.67 -7.46
CA SER A 68 -0.46 5.23 -8.80
C SER A 68 -1.95 5.45 -9.13
N GLU A 69 -2.86 4.65 -8.58
CA GLU A 69 -4.31 4.67 -8.84
C GLU A 69 -4.98 5.98 -8.38
N VAL A 70 -4.36 6.74 -7.48
CA VAL A 70 -4.84 8.06 -7.04
C VAL A 70 -4.17 9.22 -7.80
N GLU A 71 -3.57 8.93 -8.96
CA GLU A 71 -2.76 9.87 -9.74
C GLU A 71 -1.70 10.56 -8.87
N SER A 72 -1.00 9.75 -8.09
CA SER A 72 0.06 10.23 -7.21
C SER A 72 1.28 10.70 -8.00
N GLY A 73 1.50 10.14 -9.20
CA GLY A 73 2.69 10.36 -10.00
C GLY A 73 3.90 9.50 -9.58
N TYR A 74 3.72 8.60 -8.61
CA TYR A 74 4.68 7.54 -8.33
C TYR A 74 4.45 6.33 -9.26
N PRO A 75 5.51 5.57 -9.61
CA PRO A 75 5.42 4.28 -10.29
C PRO A 75 4.44 3.31 -9.61
N HIS A 76 3.84 2.42 -10.39
CA HIS A 76 3.06 1.31 -9.83
C HIS A 76 4.00 0.35 -9.09
N GLY A 77 3.55 -0.17 -7.94
CA GLY A 77 4.29 -1.12 -7.13
C GLY A 77 5.24 -0.55 -6.07
N ILE A 78 5.42 0.78 -5.97
CA ILE A 78 6.25 1.39 -4.90
C ILE A 78 5.42 2.09 -3.81
N GLY A 79 4.18 2.48 -4.12
CA GLY A 79 3.31 3.26 -3.24
C GLY A 79 2.64 2.40 -2.15
N SER A 80 2.06 3.09 -1.16
CA SER A 80 1.33 2.47 -0.06
C SER A 80 0.00 3.18 0.20
N GLU A 81 -0.88 2.50 0.95
CA GLU A 81 -2.14 3.07 1.44
C GLU A 81 -2.16 2.97 2.96
N ILE A 82 -2.79 3.93 3.63
CA ILE A 82 -2.93 3.96 5.09
C ILE A 82 -4.39 4.15 5.43
N PHE A 83 -4.92 3.29 6.30
CA PHE A 83 -6.28 3.37 6.81
C PHE A 83 -6.26 3.61 8.31
N SER A 84 -7.17 4.44 8.81
CA SER A 84 -7.46 4.45 10.24
C SER A 84 -8.28 3.21 10.59
N LYS A 85 -8.06 2.65 11.79
CA LYS A 85 -8.88 1.57 12.33
C LYS A 85 -10.36 1.95 12.38
N SER A 86 -10.65 3.20 12.74
CA SER A 86 -12.02 3.70 12.76
C SER A 86 -12.70 3.65 11.39
N ALA A 87 -11.97 3.97 10.32
CA ALA A 87 -12.49 3.88 8.96
C ALA A 87 -12.75 2.43 8.56
N LEU A 88 -11.79 1.52 8.78
CA LEU A 88 -11.94 0.10 8.48
C LEU A 88 -13.15 -0.51 9.21
N ASN A 89 -13.24 -0.34 10.53
CA ASN A 89 -14.35 -0.86 11.31
C ASN A 89 -15.70 -0.25 10.88
N SER A 90 -15.71 1.02 10.46
CA SER A 90 -16.94 1.67 10.01
C SER A 90 -17.47 1.10 8.70
N ILE A 91 -16.60 0.79 7.74
CA ILE A 91 -17.01 0.26 6.43
C ILE A 91 -17.26 -1.25 6.47
N ASP A 92 -16.54 -2.00 7.32
CA ASP A 92 -16.75 -3.43 7.50
C ASP A 92 -18.16 -3.75 8.04
N GLY A 93 -18.72 -2.86 8.87
CA GLY A 93 -20.08 -2.97 9.38
C GLY A 93 -21.18 -2.65 8.34
N LEU A 94 -20.83 -2.24 7.12
CA LEU A 94 -21.79 -1.92 6.07
C LEU A 94 -22.11 -3.13 5.19
N LYS A 95 -23.29 -3.11 4.59
CA LYS A 95 -23.64 -4.04 3.52
C LYS A 95 -23.03 -3.54 2.20
N LEU A 96 -21.83 -4.03 1.90
CA LEU A 96 -21.08 -3.74 0.68
C LEU A 96 -21.18 -4.89 -0.32
N ASP A 97 -20.84 -4.63 -1.57
CA ASP A 97 -20.69 -5.68 -2.59
C ASP A 97 -19.33 -6.39 -2.47
N GLU A 98 -19.16 -7.47 -3.23
CA GLU A 98 -17.91 -8.26 -3.24
C GLU A 98 -16.71 -7.43 -3.70
N TYR A 99 -16.92 -6.51 -4.64
CA TYR A 99 -15.85 -5.65 -5.17
C TYR A 99 -15.30 -4.73 -4.08
N ASP A 100 -16.16 -4.12 -3.27
CA ASP A 100 -15.75 -3.30 -2.13
C ASP A 100 -15.06 -4.10 -1.02
N ARG A 101 -15.49 -5.35 -0.79
CA ARG A 101 -14.87 -6.21 0.23
C ARG A 101 -13.48 -6.69 -0.19
N GLU A 102 -13.26 -6.91 -1.48
CA GLU A 102 -11.95 -7.22 -2.05
C GLU A 102 -11.05 -5.98 -2.12
N HIS A 103 -11.58 -4.88 -2.66
CA HIS A 103 -10.88 -3.62 -2.84
C HIS A 103 -11.20 -2.63 -1.71
N VAL A 104 -10.60 -2.89 -0.53
CA VAL A 104 -10.79 -2.20 0.76
C VAL A 104 -10.92 -0.66 0.70
N ASN A 105 -10.27 0.01 -0.26
CA ASN A 105 -10.28 1.46 -0.44
C ASN A 105 -11.48 2.00 -1.22
N GLU A 106 -12.16 1.19 -2.04
CA GLU A 106 -13.12 1.63 -3.06
C GLU A 106 -14.33 2.34 -2.47
N TYR A 107 -14.93 1.79 -1.40
CA TYR A 107 -16.03 2.46 -0.71
C TYR A 107 -15.62 3.85 -0.19
N ILE A 108 -14.42 3.98 0.39
CA ILE A 108 -13.90 5.26 0.90
C ILE A 108 -13.70 6.25 -0.25
N LEU A 109 -13.14 5.80 -1.37
CA LEU A 109 -12.88 6.61 -2.56
C LEU A 109 -14.16 7.11 -3.23
N ARG A 110 -15.23 6.32 -3.23
CA ARG A 110 -16.54 6.78 -3.73
C ARG A 110 -17.24 7.75 -2.77
N ASN A 111 -16.88 7.72 -1.48
CA ASN A 111 -17.51 8.51 -0.42
C ASN A 111 -16.56 9.56 0.21
N LYS A 112 -15.72 10.23 -0.59
CA LYS A 112 -14.74 11.25 -0.13
C LYS A 112 -15.35 12.43 0.65
N GLY A 113 -16.67 12.66 0.56
CA GLY A 113 -17.37 13.66 1.38
C GLY A 113 -17.60 13.24 2.83
N ILE A 114 -17.49 11.94 3.12
CA ILE A 114 -17.68 11.34 4.45
C ILE A 114 -16.33 11.11 5.13
N PHE A 115 -15.33 10.69 4.36
CA PHE A 115 -14.01 10.34 4.85
C PHE A 115 -13.00 11.44 4.57
N ASN A 116 -12.25 11.84 5.60
CA ASN A 116 -11.07 12.69 5.42
C ASN A 116 -9.99 11.91 4.66
N THR A 117 -9.71 12.29 3.41
CA THR A 117 -8.75 11.60 2.55
C THR A 117 -7.55 12.47 2.19
N PHE A 118 -6.37 11.87 2.09
CA PHE A 118 -5.15 12.56 1.67
C PHE A 118 -4.40 11.78 0.59
N TYR A 119 -3.90 12.47 -0.44
CA TYR A 119 -3.08 11.87 -1.49
C TYR A 119 -1.72 12.53 -1.52
N LEU A 120 -0.67 11.75 -1.29
CA LEU A 120 0.70 12.22 -1.45
C LEU A 120 1.05 12.14 -2.93
N LYS A 121 1.31 13.30 -3.54
CA LYS A 121 1.61 13.41 -4.97
C LYS A 121 3.04 13.87 -5.20
N ASN A 122 3.70 13.29 -6.20
CA ASN A 122 4.98 13.72 -6.71
C ASN A 122 4.95 13.70 -8.24
N ARG A 123 5.39 14.79 -8.88
CA ARG A 123 5.40 14.91 -10.35
C ARG A 123 6.75 14.58 -11.00
N SER A 124 7.76 14.29 -10.19
CA SER A 124 9.15 14.19 -10.67
C SER A 124 9.60 12.80 -11.07
N ILE A 125 8.75 11.77 -10.94
CA ILE A 125 9.07 10.38 -11.29
C ILE A 125 8.17 9.96 -12.47
N ASN A 126 8.65 9.08 -13.35
CA ASN A 126 7.86 8.57 -14.46
C ASN A 126 6.76 7.60 -13.94
N PRO A 127 5.47 7.98 -13.98
CA PRO A 127 4.39 7.15 -13.45
C PRO A 127 4.06 5.94 -14.31
N ASN A 128 4.60 5.85 -15.53
CA ASN A 128 4.33 4.76 -16.47
C ASN A 128 5.17 3.50 -16.20
N ILE A 129 5.99 3.51 -15.14
CA ILE A 129 6.79 2.35 -14.75
C ILE A 129 5.96 1.47 -13.82
N ASN A 130 5.99 0.15 -14.07
CA ASN A 130 5.36 -0.85 -13.23
C ASN A 130 6.40 -1.77 -12.59
N PHE A 131 6.34 -1.90 -11.26
CA PHE A 131 7.18 -2.79 -10.44
C PHE A 131 6.39 -3.92 -9.76
N SER A 132 5.09 -4.08 -10.03
CA SER A 132 4.32 -5.26 -9.60
C SER A 132 4.82 -6.52 -10.31
N ILE A 133 4.64 -7.65 -9.66
CA ILE A 133 4.94 -8.97 -10.22
C ILE A 133 3.61 -9.68 -10.50
N ASP A 134 3.14 -9.58 -11.74
CA ASP A 134 1.94 -10.27 -12.21
C ASP A 134 2.28 -11.43 -13.16
N THR A 135 3.45 -11.38 -13.80
CA THR A 135 3.93 -12.38 -14.75
C THR A 135 5.33 -12.88 -14.43
N GLU A 136 5.70 -14.01 -15.02
CA GLU A 136 7.07 -14.53 -14.94
C GLU A 136 8.09 -13.51 -15.48
N GLN A 137 7.73 -12.75 -16.52
CA GLN A 137 8.60 -11.71 -17.07
C GLN A 137 8.82 -10.58 -16.06
N ASP A 138 7.80 -10.21 -15.29
CA ASP A 138 7.94 -9.21 -14.22
C ASP A 138 8.89 -9.69 -13.13
N MET A 139 8.78 -10.97 -12.74
CA MET A 139 9.71 -11.58 -11.78
C MET A 139 11.16 -11.54 -12.29
N LEU A 140 11.38 -11.82 -13.58
CA LEU A 140 12.72 -11.71 -14.19
C LEU A 140 13.24 -10.26 -14.19
N ASN A 141 12.37 -9.30 -14.53
CA ASN A 141 12.72 -7.88 -14.56
C ASN A 141 13.10 -7.38 -13.15
N VAL A 142 12.26 -7.66 -12.16
CA VAL A 142 12.50 -7.30 -10.75
C VAL A 142 13.75 -7.98 -10.23
N SER A 143 13.95 -9.27 -10.50
CA SER A 143 15.17 -9.99 -10.09
C SER A 143 16.43 -9.40 -10.70
N SER A 144 16.39 -9.07 -12.00
CA SER A 144 17.50 -8.43 -12.70
C SER A 144 17.85 -7.08 -12.09
N MET A 145 16.82 -6.28 -11.76
CA MET A 145 17.02 -4.99 -11.08
C MET A 145 17.58 -5.19 -9.67
N LEU A 146 17.07 -6.17 -8.92
CA LEU A 146 17.54 -6.51 -7.58
C LEU A 146 19.04 -6.89 -7.56
N ASN A 147 19.50 -7.58 -8.60
CA ASN A 147 20.91 -7.94 -8.75
C ASN A 147 21.80 -6.76 -9.14
N GLN A 148 21.27 -5.77 -9.85
CA GLN A 148 22.03 -4.59 -10.31
C GLN A 148 22.26 -3.57 -9.18
N PHE A 149 21.34 -3.46 -8.22
CA PHE A 149 21.38 -2.40 -7.19
C PHE A 149 21.36 -2.91 -5.73
N PRO A 150 22.20 -3.88 -5.33
CA PRO A 150 22.06 -4.71 -4.13
C PRO A 150 21.87 -4.00 -2.77
N ASN A 151 22.24 -2.71 -2.66
CA ASN A 151 22.30 -1.99 -1.38
C ASN A 151 21.34 -0.79 -1.24
N ASN A 152 20.52 -0.46 -2.25
CA ASN A 152 19.71 0.78 -2.28
C ASN A 152 18.21 0.56 -2.57
N PHE A 153 17.63 -0.59 -2.23
CA PHE A 153 16.22 -0.82 -2.54
C PHE A 153 15.25 -0.15 -1.57
N GLY A 154 14.17 0.40 -2.13
CA GLY A 154 13.03 0.88 -1.35
C GLY A 154 13.23 2.21 -0.64
N SER A 155 14.25 3.01 -1.01
CA SER A 155 14.39 4.40 -0.60
C SER A 155 13.92 5.35 -1.70
N SER A 156 13.47 6.54 -1.33
CA SER A 156 13.02 7.56 -2.29
C SER A 156 14.16 8.05 -3.19
N ASP A 157 15.39 8.07 -2.67
CA ASP A 157 16.60 8.42 -3.44
C ASP A 157 16.83 7.46 -4.61
N PHE A 158 16.56 6.16 -4.44
CA PHE A 158 16.67 5.20 -5.54
C PHE A 158 15.68 5.54 -6.66
N TRP A 159 14.41 5.75 -6.32
CA TRP A 159 13.35 6.00 -7.30
C TRP A 159 13.48 7.34 -8.03
N LEU A 160 14.02 8.37 -7.36
CA LEU A 160 14.28 9.67 -7.98
C LEU A 160 15.38 9.62 -9.04
N ASN A 161 16.36 8.72 -8.88
CA ASN A 161 17.46 8.55 -9.84
C ASN A 161 17.19 7.43 -10.86
N PHE A 162 16.20 6.57 -10.59
CA PHE A 162 15.82 5.49 -11.47
C PHE A 162 15.30 6.01 -12.82
N GLY A 163 16.05 5.72 -13.89
CA GLY A 163 15.74 6.20 -15.26
C GLY A 163 16.53 7.43 -15.70
N HIS A 164 17.26 8.09 -14.81
CA HIS A 164 18.28 9.10 -15.18
C HIS A 164 19.65 8.47 -15.48
N GLU A 165 19.85 7.20 -15.11
CA GLU A 165 21.07 6.43 -15.35
C GLU A 165 21.12 5.73 -16.74
N LYS A 166 20.32 6.19 -17.71
CA LYS A 166 20.40 5.72 -19.11
C LYS A 166 21.18 6.67 -19.99
#